data_AF-A0A525J805-F1
#
_entry.id   AF-A0A525J805-F1
#
_cell.length_a   1.000
_cell.length_b   1.000
_cell.length_c   1.000
_cell.angle_alpha   90.00
_cell.angle_beta   90.00
_cell.angle_gamma   90.00
#
_symmetry.space_group_name_H-M   'P 1'
#
loop_
_entity.id
_entity.type
_entity.pdbx_description
1 polymer ?
#
loop_
_entity_poly.entity_id
_entity_poly.type
_entity_poly.pdbx_seq_one_letter_code
_entity_poly.pdbx_strand_id
1 'polypeptide(L)'
;MRRLIIAVTTAYGVLAAATPASAGYWNYGCKGSLGASAYVFDRGNFLIMPKAMAEGDIAGLIKGEIFSFDADDNNSGFRPVMQFARGAYPDQKIVLTEKSSKTISTQKGNVGTREKSTTTSRHAYHLIWTGWRDQPIEVDLVMDCIEYMLTAP
;
A
#
# COMPACT_ATOMS: atom_id res chain seq x y z
N MET A 1 35.72 -48.67 46.03
CA MET A 1 34.41 -48.04 45.72
C MET A 1 34.52 -46.54 45.84
N ARG A 2 34.26 -45.80 44.75
CA ARG A 2 33.60 -44.48 44.64
C ARG A 2 34.11 -43.77 43.40
N ARG A 3 33.22 -43.67 42.41
CA ARG A 3 33.40 -43.00 41.13
C ARG A 3 33.31 -41.49 41.36
N LEU A 4 34.28 -40.71 40.88
CA LEU A 4 34.13 -39.26 40.70
C LEU A 4 33.94 -39.02 39.20
N ILE A 5 32.69 -38.80 38.81
CA ILE A 5 32.34 -38.35 37.46
C ILE A 5 32.25 -36.83 37.55
N ILE A 6 33.26 -36.14 37.01
CA ILE A 6 33.23 -34.69 36.83
C ILE A 6 32.40 -34.43 35.57
N ALA A 7 31.15 -34.00 35.74
CA ALA A 7 30.30 -33.57 34.66
C ALA A 7 30.69 -32.15 34.23
N VAL A 8 31.33 -32.02 33.07
CA VAL A 8 31.61 -30.74 32.41
C VAL A 8 30.31 -30.28 31.74
N THR A 9 29.60 -29.35 32.34
CA THR A 9 28.46 -28.66 31.72
C THR A 9 28.98 -27.67 30.67
N THR A 10 28.96 -28.09 29.40
CA THR A 10 29.20 -27.21 28.26
C THR A 10 27.97 -26.32 28.08
N ALA A 11 28.09 -25.05 28.47
CA ALA A 11 27.09 -24.04 28.14
C ALA A 11 27.12 -23.77 26.63
N TYR A 12 26.17 -24.34 25.89
CA TYR A 12 25.91 -23.93 24.51
C TYR A 12 25.21 -22.58 24.53
N GLY A 13 26.00 -21.52 24.51
CA GLY A 13 25.51 -20.18 24.16
C GLY A 13 25.06 -20.21 22.71
N VAL A 14 23.75 -20.22 22.48
CA VAL A 14 23.19 -19.90 21.17
C VAL A 14 23.44 -18.41 20.96
N LEU A 15 24.56 -18.09 20.32
CA LEU A 15 24.74 -16.79 19.67
C LEU A 15 23.74 -16.75 18.52
N ALA A 16 22.50 -16.38 18.83
CA ALA A 16 21.58 -15.87 17.84
C ALA A 16 22.21 -14.58 17.33
N ALA A 17 23.00 -14.70 16.25
CA ALA A 17 23.39 -13.56 15.45
C ALA A 17 22.08 -12.96 14.93
N ALA A 18 21.59 -11.94 15.63
CA ALA A 18 20.56 -11.06 15.11
C ALA A 18 21.17 -10.38 13.88
N THR A 19 21.08 -11.03 12.72
CA THR A 19 21.23 -10.32 11.46
C THR A 19 20.19 -9.20 11.50
N PRO A 20 20.56 -7.93 11.28
CA PRO A 20 19.57 -6.89 11.18
C PRO A 20 18.59 -7.34 10.09
N ALA A 21 17.32 -7.50 10.44
CA ALA A 21 16.25 -7.60 9.46
C ALA A 21 16.22 -6.25 8.74
N SER A 22 17.11 -6.06 7.77
CA SER A 22 17.06 -4.89 6.93
C SER A 22 15.84 -5.09 6.05
N ALA A 23 14.74 -4.46 6.44
CA ALA A 23 13.51 -4.53 5.68
C ALA A 23 13.77 -3.86 4.32
N GLY A 24 13.51 -4.59 3.23
CA GLY A 24 13.44 -4.00 1.90
C GLY A 24 12.45 -2.83 1.90
N TYR A 25 12.74 -1.79 1.13
CA TYR A 25 11.81 -0.68 0.94
C TYR A 25 10.84 -1.03 -0.17
N TRP A 26 9.55 -0.89 0.09
CA TRP A 26 8.53 -1.10 -0.93
C TRP A 26 7.45 -0.03 -0.80
N ASN A 27 6.94 0.40 -1.95
CA ASN A 27 5.92 1.42 -2.06
C ASN A 27 5.06 1.16 -3.30
N TYR A 28 3.80 1.56 -3.28
CA TYR A 28 2.91 1.44 -4.42
C TYR A 28 1.94 2.61 -4.46
N GLY A 29 1.35 2.82 -5.63
CA GLY A 29 0.21 3.70 -5.78
C GLY A 29 -0.52 3.47 -7.08
N CYS A 30 -1.77 3.91 -7.12
CA CYS A 30 -2.64 3.78 -8.26
C CYS A 30 -3.38 5.09 -8.52
N LYS A 31 -3.67 5.34 -9.79
CA LYS A 31 -4.52 6.45 -10.24
C LYS A 31 -5.53 5.98 -11.26
N GLY A 32 -6.73 6.52 -11.18
CA GLY A 32 -7.81 6.30 -12.13
C GLY A 32 -8.76 7.50 -12.14
N SER A 33 -9.68 7.53 -13.10
CA SER A 33 -10.70 8.59 -13.17
C SER A 33 -12.02 8.02 -13.67
N LEU A 34 -13.11 8.53 -13.12
CA LEU A 34 -14.47 8.23 -13.56
C LEU A 34 -15.27 9.53 -13.61
N GLY A 35 -15.84 9.86 -14.77
CA GLY A 35 -16.51 11.14 -14.99
C GLY A 35 -15.57 12.32 -14.71
N ALA A 36 -16.00 13.24 -13.85
CA ALA A 36 -15.25 14.43 -13.46
C ALA A 36 -14.33 14.22 -12.24
N SER A 37 -14.27 13.01 -11.69
CA SER A 37 -13.49 12.69 -10.48
C SER A 37 -12.27 11.84 -10.81
N ALA A 38 -11.16 12.16 -10.17
CA ALA A 38 -9.97 11.33 -10.09
C ALA A 38 -9.93 10.62 -8.73
N TYR A 39 -9.46 9.38 -8.78
CA TYR A 39 -9.28 8.51 -7.64
C TYR A 39 -7.80 8.13 -7.61
N VAL A 40 -7.13 8.43 -6.51
CA VAL A 40 -5.71 8.17 -6.33
C VAL A 40 -5.53 7.52 -4.99
N PHE A 41 -4.74 6.45 -4.92
CA PHE A 41 -4.35 5.91 -3.63
C PHE A 41 -2.92 5.44 -3.64
N ASP A 42 -2.32 5.47 -2.47
CA ASP A 42 -1.03 4.87 -2.19
C ASP A 42 -1.14 3.99 -0.95
N ARG A 43 0.01 3.52 -0.49
CA ARG A 43 0.14 2.69 0.72
C ARG A 43 -0.45 3.34 1.98
N GLY A 44 -0.53 4.66 2.04
CA GLY A 44 -0.95 5.40 3.24
C GLY A 44 -2.32 6.06 3.12
N ASN A 45 -2.75 6.43 1.91
CA ASN A 45 -3.93 7.28 1.73
C ASN A 45 -4.73 6.92 0.48
N PHE A 46 -6.02 7.22 0.54
CA PHE A 46 -6.93 7.26 -0.60
C PHE A 46 -7.49 8.68 -0.76
N LEU A 47 -7.45 9.20 -1.98
CA LEU A 47 -7.87 10.54 -2.36
C LEU A 47 -8.94 10.47 -3.45
N ILE A 48 -10.02 11.22 -3.25
CA ILE A 48 -11.00 11.54 -4.28
C ILE A 48 -10.93 13.04 -4.52
N MET A 49 -10.75 13.45 -5.77
CA MET A 49 -10.62 14.86 -6.13
C MET A 49 -11.16 15.14 -7.54
N PRO A 50 -11.44 16.40 -7.90
CA PRO A 50 -11.71 16.78 -9.29
C PRO A 50 -10.58 16.38 -10.23
N LYS A 51 -10.93 15.88 -11.41
CA LYS A 51 -9.95 15.41 -12.41
C LYS A 51 -8.96 16.49 -12.83
N ALA A 52 -9.43 17.72 -13.00
CA ALA A 52 -8.57 18.87 -13.34
C ALA A 52 -7.42 19.05 -12.34
N MET A 53 -7.68 18.83 -11.04
CA MET A 53 -6.64 18.93 -10.01
C MET A 53 -5.60 17.82 -10.10
N ALA A 54 -6.04 16.59 -10.38
CA ALA A 54 -5.12 15.47 -10.58
C ALA A 54 -4.21 15.66 -11.82
N GLU A 55 -4.64 16.50 -12.77
CA GLU A 55 -3.87 16.89 -13.96
C GLU A 55 -2.97 18.13 -13.72
N GLY A 56 -2.99 18.70 -12.51
CA GLY A 56 -2.13 19.82 -12.10
C GLY A 56 -2.80 21.19 -12.11
N ASP A 57 -4.11 21.28 -12.37
CA ASP A 57 -4.86 22.53 -12.23
C ASP A 57 -5.16 22.83 -10.75
N ILE A 58 -4.35 23.70 -10.16
CA ILE A 58 -4.47 24.12 -8.77
C ILE A 58 -5.72 24.97 -8.50
N ALA A 59 -6.41 25.50 -9.52
CA ALA A 59 -7.62 26.29 -9.32
C ALA A 59 -8.76 25.48 -8.66
N GLY A 60 -8.74 24.14 -8.82
CA GLY A 60 -9.71 23.27 -8.16
C GLY A 60 -9.55 23.16 -6.64
N LEU A 61 -8.37 23.46 -6.08
CA LEU A 61 -8.12 23.38 -4.63
C LEU A 61 -9.05 24.28 -3.80
N ILE A 62 -9.42 25.44 -4.37
CA ILE A 62 -10.21 26.47 -3.70
C ILE A 62 -11.64 25.97 -3.37
N LYS A 63 -12.12 24.92 -4.07
CA LYS A 63 -13.49 24.42 -3.93
C LYS A 63 -13.69 23.44 -2.76
N GLY A 64 -12.62 23.00 -2.10
CA GLY A 64 -12.72 22.06 -0.97
C GLY A 64 -13.25 20.67 -1.34
N GLU A 65 -13.09 20.25 -2.61
CA GLU A 65 -13.64 19.00 -3.16
C GLU A 65 -12.66 17.82 -3.05
N ILE A 66 -11.68 17.88 -2.13
CA ILE A 66 -10.76 16.77 -1.86
C ILE A 66 -11.26 15.98 -0.66
N PHE A 67 -11.47 14.68 -0.87
CA PHE A 67 -11.70 13.73 0.21
C PHE A 67 -10.44 12.91 0.41
N SER A 68 -9.96 12.85 1.65
CA SER A 68 -8.80 12.06 2.05
C SER A 68 -9.22 11.03 3.09
N PHE A 69 -8.71 9.81 2.93
CA PHE A 69 -8.93 8.67 3.81
C PHE A 69 -7.57 8.04 4.10
N ASP A 70 -7.32 7.71 5.35
CA ASP A 70 -6.10 7.05 5.82
C ASP A 70 -6.24 5.54 5.62
N ALA A 71 -5.19 4.85 5.21
CA ALA A 71 -5.18 3.40 5.08
C ALA A 71 -5.24 2.73 6.46
N ASP A 72 -6.07 1.70 6.60
CA ASP A 72 -6.17 0.91 7.84
C ASP A 72 -4.90 0.09 8.09
N ASP A 73 -4.20 -0.29 7.01
CA ASP A 73 -2.92 -0.99 7.06
C ASP A 73 -1.96 -0.43 6.00
N ASN A 74 -1.04 0.40 6.48
CA ASN A 74 0.06 0.92 5.68
C ASN A 74 1.34 0.08 5.82
N ASN A 75 1.29 -1.16 6.30
CA ASN A 75 2.45 -2.05 6.42
C ASN A 75 2.33 -3.30 5.54
N SER A 76 1.29 -3.37 4.73
CA SER A 76 1.04 -4.43 3.77
C SER A 76 1.30 -4.01 2.33
N GLY A 77 1.89 -4.91 1.56
CA GLY A 77 2.04 -4.78 0.11
C GLY A 77 0.70 -4.67 -0.63
N PHE A 78 0.76 -4.73 -1.95
CA PHE A 78 -0.44 -4.56 -2.77
C PHE A 78 -1.43 -5.71 -2.56
N ARG A 79 -2.56 -5.46 -1.89
CA ARG A 79 -3.54 -6.49 -1.49
C ARG A 79 -4.80 -6.45 -2.37
N PRO A 80 -5.47 -7.60 -2.58
CA PRO A 80 -6.74 -7.65 -3.30
C PRO A 80 -7.87 -6.88 -2.61
N VAL A 81 -7.80 -6.70 -1.29
CA VAL A 81 -8.77 -5.88 -0.54
C VAL A 81 -8.00 -4.83 0.25
N MET A 82 -8.37 -3.57 0.06
CA MET A 82 -7.78 -2.43 0.75
C MET A 82 -8.88 -1.59 1.40
N GLN A 83 -8.63 -1.11 2.61
CA GLN A 83 -9.59 -0.36 3.41
C GLN A 83 -8.96 0.95 3.86
N PHE A 84 -9.75 2.01 3.76
CA PHE A 84 -9.37 3.35 4.17
C PHE A 84 -10.48 3.98 4.97
N ALA A 85 -10.14 4.70 6.03
CA ALA A 85 -11.08 5.37 6.91
C ALA A 85 -10.69 6.84 7.07
N ARG A 86 -11.68 7.71 7.31
CA ARG A 86 -11.40 9.12 7.57
C ARG A 86 -11.24 9.34 9.07
N GLY A 87 -10.07 9.79 9.52
CA GLY A 87 -9.76 9.88 10.96
C GLY A 87 -10.81 10.59 11.83
N ALA A 88 -11.36 11.71 11.38
CA ALA A 88 -12.38 12.45 12.13
C ALA A 88 -13.82 11.92 11.96
N TYR A 89 -14.04 10.96 11.06
CA TYR A 89 -15.36 10.48 10.67
C TYR A 89 -15.34 8.94 10.52
N PRO A 90 -15.47 8.18 11.61
CA PRO A 90 -15.24 6.74 11.61
C PRO A 90 -16.22 5.95 10.73
N ASP A 91 -17.38 6.51 10.41
CA ASP A 91 -18.36 5.89 9.51
C ASP A 91 -17.99 6.08 8.02
N GLN A 92 -17.14 7.08 7.72
CA GLN A 92 -16.68 7.38 6.37
C GLN A 92 -15.50 6.48 6.00
N LYS A 93 -15.79 5.52 5.12
CA LYS A 93 -14.83 4.50 4.71
C LYS A 93 -14.86 4.25 3.21
N ILE A 94 -13.72 3.83 2.69
CA ILE A 94 -13.54 3.33 1.33
C ILE A 94 -13.05 1.88 1.43
N VAL A 95 -13.72 0.98 0.72
CA VAL A 95 -13.25 -0.38 0.51
C VAL A 95 -13.01 -0.59 -0.97
N LEU A 96 -11.80 -0.98 -1.33
CA LEU A 96 -11.44 -1.42 -2.69
C LEU A 96 -11.32 -2.94 -2.71
N THR A 97 -12.04 -3.58 -3.61
CA THR A 97 -11.92 -5.02 -3.89
C THR A 97 -11.44 -5.22 -5.32
N GLU A 98 -10.27 -5.81 -5.50
CA GLU A 98 -9.71 -6.13 -6.82
C GLU A 98 -10.61 -7.14 -7.52
N LYS A 99 -11.06 -6.78 -8.73
CA LYS A 99 -11.75 -7.69 -9.65
C LYS A 99 -10.77 -8.39 -10.57
N SER A 100 -9.78 -7.66 -11.06
CA SER A 100 -8.76 -8.19 -11.98
C SER A 100 -7.52 -7.31 -12.00
N SER A 101 -6.39 -7.90 -12.34
CA SER A 101 -5.13 -7.19 -12.53
C SER A 101 -4.37 -7.70 -13.75
N LYS A 102 -3.63 -6.79 -14.39
CA LYS A 102 -2.78 -7.09 -15.53
C LYS A 102 -1.48 -6.31 -15.43
N THR A 103 -0.35 -7.01 -15.33
CA THR A 103 0.97 -6.40 -15.43
C THR A 103 1.20 -5.86 -16.84
N ILE A 104 1.66 -4.60 -16.92
CA ILE A 104 2.02 -3.91 -18.17
C ILE A 104 3.52 -4.04 -18.41
N SER A 105 4.33 -3.74 -17.40
CA SER A 105 5.78 -3.88 -17.52
C SER A 105 6.44 -4.05 -16.15
N THR A 106 7.60 -4.68 -16.14
CA THR A 106 8.48 -4.75 -14.97
C THR A 106 9.89 -4.36 -15.41
N GLN A 107 10.45 -3.36 -14.73
CA GLN A 107 11.81 -2.91 -14.92
C GLN A 107 12.63 -3.29 -13.71
N LYS A 108 13.79 -3.93 -13.93
CA LYS A 108 14.74 -4.28 -12.87
C LYS A 108 16.02 -3.48 -13.04
N GLY A 109 16.71 -3.21 -11.95
CA GLY A 109 17.99 -2.52 -11.92
C GLY A 109 18.57 -2.52 -10.52
N ASN A 110 19.60 -1.72 -10.28
CA ASN A 110 20.25 -1.64 -8.98
C ASN A 110 20.35 -0.19 -8.50
N VAL A 111 20.30 0.01 -7.19
CA VAL A 111 20.66 1.27 -6.52
C VAL A 111 21.75 0.94 -5.50
N GLY A 112 23.01 1.16 -5.88
CA GLY A 112 24.15 0.65 -5.12
C GLY A 112 24.19 -0.89 -5.14
N THR A 113 24.33 -1.51 -3.98
CA THR A 113 24.32 -2.98 -3.81
C THR A 113 22.91 -3.58 -3.79
N ARG A 114 21.86 -2.74 -3.76
CA ARG A 114 20.47 -3.18 -3.62
C ARG A 114 19.82 -3.39 -4.98
N GLU A 115 19.06 -4.47 -5.11
CA GLU A 115 18.23 -4.70 -6.28
C GLU A 115 16.97 -3.83 -6.20
N LYS A 116 16.60 -3.26 -7.33
CA LYS A 116 15.40 -2.46 -7.54
C LYS A 116 14.50 -3.16 -8.56
N SER A 117 13.20 -3.17 -8.28
CA SER A 117 12.16 -3.51 -9.24
C SER A 117 11.10 -2.42 -9.28
N THR A 118 10.62 -2.10 -10.48
CA THR A 118 9.48 -1.21 -10.70
C THR A 118 8.50 -1.91 -11.62
N THR A 119 7.32 -2.24 -11.11
CA THR A 119 6.25 -2.89 -11.86
C THR A 119 5.16 -1.87 -12.13
N THR A 120 4.68 -1.82 -13.36
CA THR A 120 3.47 -1.08 -13.73
C THR A 120 2.40 -2.08 -14.13
N SER A 121 1.17 -1.82 -13.71
CA SER A 121 0.04 -2.71 -13.89
C SER A 121 -1.25 -1.92 -14.07
N ARG A 122 -2.28 -2.59 -14.57
CA ARG A 122 -3.64 -2.06 -14.64
C ARG A 122 -4.55 -2.94 -13.82
N HIS A 123 -5.27 -2.33 -12.88
CA HIS A 123 -6.16 -3.01 -11.96
C HIS A 123 -7.59 -2.53 -12.16
N ALA A 124 -8.55 -3.45 -12.09
CA ALA A 124 -9.96 -3.12 -11.99
C ALA A 124 -10.40 -3.37 -10.55
N TYR A 125 -10.98 -2.37 -9.91
CA TYR A 125 -11.47 -2.40 -8.55
C TYR A 125 -12.98 -2.19 -8.51
N HIS A 126 -13.64 -2.87 -7.57
CA HIS A 126 -14.92 -2.47 -7.04
C HIS A 126 -14.69 -1.57 -5.83
N LEU A 127 -15.17 -0.33 -5.87
CA LEU A 127 -15.10 0.62 -4.78
C LEU A 127 -16.46 0.71 -4.09
N ILE A 128 -16.45 0.64 -2.76
CA ILE A 128 -17.59 0.93 -1.89
C ILE A 128 -17.22 2.11 -0.98
N TRP A 129 -18.01 3.19 -1.03
CA TRP A 129 -17.87 4.34 -0.16
C TRP A 129 -19.09 4.45 0.77
N THR A 130 -18.86 4.32 2.07
CA THR A 130 -19.90 4.39 3.12
C THR A 130 -19.80 5.66 3.95
N GLY A 131 -20.86 5.98 4.70
CA GLY A 131 -20.89 7.04 5.71
C GLY A 131 -20.86 8.47 5.16
N TRP A 132 -20.92 8.64 3.84
CA TRP A 132 -21.03 9.94 3.18
C TRP A 132 -22.48 10.33 2.86
N ARG A 133 -23.30 9.33 2.54
CA ARG A 133 -24.75 9.45 2.26
C ARG A 133 -25.47 8.29 2.95
N ASP A 134 -26.80 8.38 3.01
CA ASP A 134 -27.65 7.33 3.58
C ASP A 134 -27.46 5.98 2.88
N GLN A 135 -27.17 6.00 1.57
CA GLN A 135 -26.83 4.82 0.80
C GLN A 135 -25.35 4.81 0.43
N PRO A 136 -24.69 3.63 0.47
CA PRO A 136 -23.34 3.47 -0.06
C PRO A 136 -23.24 3.89 -1.52
N ILE A 137 -22.09 4.44 -1.90
CA ILE A 137 -21.75 4.67 -3.31
C ILE A 137 -20.90 3.49 -3.76
N GLU A 138 -21.34 2.81 -4.81
CA GLU A 138 -20.64 1.67 -5.40
C GLU A 138 -20.25 1.99 -6.84
N VAL A 139 -18.96 1.84 -7.17
CA VAL A 139 -18.45 2.10 -8.52
C VAL A 139 -17.35 1.12 -8.90
N ASP A 140 -17.28 0.78 -10.18
CA ASP A 140 -16.14 0.04 -10.73
C ASP A 140 -15.12 1.02 -11.34
N LEU A 141 -13.85 0.84 -10.98
CA LEU A 141 -12.75 1.72 -11.35
C LEU A 141 -11.65 0.91 -12.03
N VAL A 142 -11.18 1.40 -13.18
CA VAL A 142 -9.94 0.91 -13.78
C VAL A 142 -8.84 1.90 -13.45
N MET A 143 -7.75 1.40 -12.87
CA MET A 143 -6.66 2.22 -12.35
C MET A 143 -5.32 1.73 -12.91
N ASP A 144 -4.46 2.70 -13.24
CA ASP A 144 -3.06 2.46 -13.54
C ASP A 144 -2.25 2.51 -12.25
N CYS A 145 -1.51 1.45 -12.00
CA CYS A 145 -0.79 1.22 -10.76
C CYS A 145 0.71 1.09 -11.02
N ILE A 146 1.48 1.46 -10.01
CA ILE A 146 2.92 1.29 -9.95
C ILE A 146 3.31 0.70 -8.60
N GLU A 147 4.22 -0.26 -8.62
CA GLU A 147 4.85 -0.83 -7.44
C GLU A 147 6.37 -0.68 -7.58
N TYR A 148 7.00 -0.19 -6.53
CA TYR A 148 8.44 -0.03 -6.41
C TYR A 148 8.94 -0.90 -5.25
N MET A 149 9.94 -1.72 -5.51
CA MET A 149 10.60 -2.55 -4.50
C MET A 149 12.11 -2.31 -4.56
N LEU A 150 12.73 -2.25 -3.39
CA LEU A 150 14.17 -2.18 -3.19
C LEU A 150 14.53 -3.22 -2.12
N THR A 151 15.44 -4.13 -2.44
CA THR A 151 15.83 -5.18 -1.50
C THR A 151 16.58 -4.62 -0.29
N ALA A 152 16.62 -5.44 0.75
CA ALA A 152 17.61 -5.30 1.81
C ALA A 152 19.03 -5.25 1.19
N PRO A 153 19.96 -4.45 1.74
CA PRO A 153 21.38 -4.55 1.44
C PRO A 153 22.00 -5.85 1.95
#